data_AF-A0A1Y3APR4-F1
#
_entry.id   AF-A0A1Y3APR4-F1
#
_cell.length_a   1.000
_cell.length_b   1.000
_cell.length_c   1.000
_cell.angle_alpha   90.00
_cell.angle_beta   90.00
_cell.angle_gamma   90.00
#
_symmetry.space_group_name_H-M   'P 1'
#
loop_
_entity.id
_entity.type
_entity.pdbx_description
1 polymer ?
#
loop_
_entity_poly.entity_id
_entity_poly.type
_entity_poly.pdbx_seq_one_letter_code
_entity_poly.pdbx_strand_id
1 'polypeptide(L)'
;MLDADDPVSQLHKCAFYLKDTERMYLCLSQERIIQFQATPCPKDPNKEMINDGASWTIISTDKAEYTFYEGMGTIHRPVTPVPIVHNLNVNGGGDVAMLELSGENLSPSLKVWFGDVEAETMYRYVMKVYIRIFLKFNSVIHPNYSCAESMLCVVPDISQFREGWQYVRQPTQVQVSLVRDDGVIYATGLTFTYTPEPGPRPHNPSIDRILRPNAHPPPQWPII
;
A
#
# COMPACT_ATOMS: atom_id res chain seq x y z
N MET A 1 5.83 -32.00 -24.75
CA MET A 1 5.21 -33.09 -23.96
C MET A 1 3.78 -32.67 -23.69
N LEU A 2 2.84 -33.59 -23.84
CA LEU A 2 1.42 -33.34 -23.60
C LEU A 2 0.97 -33.75 -22.19
N ASP A 3 1.77 -34.56 -21.52
CA ASP A 3 1.48 -35.24 -20.25
C ASP A 3 2.31 -34.71 -19.06
N ALA A 4 3.02 -33.60 -19.24
CA ALA A 4 3.76 -32.97 -18.15
C ALA A 4 2.80 -32.33 -17.13
N ASP A 5 2.92 -32.70 -15.86
CA ASP A 5 2.15 -32.18 -14.73
C ASP A 5 3.00 -31.45 -13.67
N ASP A 6 4.32 -31.43 -13.85
CA ASP A 6 5.25 -30.73 -12.97
C ASP A 6 4.99 -29.21 -12.94
N PRO A 7 5.16 -28.55 -11.78
CA PRO A 7 5.06 -27.10 -11.68
C PRO A 7 6.06 -26.37 -12.59
N VAL A 8 5.58 -25.30 -13.25
CA VAL A 8 6.43 -24.43 -14.07
C VAL A 8 7.38 -23.63 -13.18
N SER A 9 8.67 -23.67 -13.50
CA SER A 9 9.73 -22.94 -12.77
C SER A 9 10.32 -21.80 -13.61
N GLN A 10 11.10 -20.94 -12.95
CA GLN A 10 11.78 -19.82 -13.60
C GLN A 10 12.67 -20.30 -14.75
N LEU A 11 12.63 -19.58 -15.86
CA LEU A 11 13.42 -19.82 -17.07
C LEU A 11 13.12 -21.16 -17.76
N HIS A 12 12.05 -21.86 -17.39
CA HIS A 12 11.58 -23.01 -18.16
C HIS A 12 11.19 -22.58 -19.58
N LYS A 13 11.51 -23.46 -20.53
CA LYS A 13 10.97 -23.38 -21.89
C LYS A 13 9.62 -24.10 -21.93
N CYS A 14 8.58 -23.38 -22.31
CA CYS A 14 7.24 -23.90 -22.47
C CYS A 14 6.67 -23.53 -23.85
N ALA A 15 5.49 -24.07 -24.15
CA ALA A 15 4.71 -23.71 -25.33
C ALA A 15 3.26 -23.51 -24.91
N PHE A 16 2.58 -22.54 -25.52
CA PHE A 16 1.19 -22.24 -25.20
C PHE A 16 0.26 -22.83 -26.27
N TYR A 17 -0.38 -23.95 -25.92
CA TYR A 17 -1.39 -24.58 -26.77
C TYR A 17 -2.70 -23.79 -26.72
N LEU A 18 -3.32 -23.56 -27.88
CA LEU A 18 -4.64 -22.94 -27.96
C LEU A 18 -5.70 -24.04 -27.77
N LYS A 19 -6.41 -23.96 -26.64
CA LYS A 19 -7.49 -24.91 -26.32
C LYS A 19 -8.55 -24.92 -27.43
N ASP A 20 -9.15 -26.09 -27.65
CA ASP A 20 -10.23 -26.33 -28.62
C ASP A 20 -9.82 -26.05 -30.08
N THR A 21 -8.52 -26.18 -30.39
CA THR A 21 -7.98 -26.08 -31.74
C THR A 21 -7.29 -27.37 -32.17
N GLU A 22 -7.00 -27.52 -33.47
CA GLU A 22 -6.26 -28.66 -33.98
C GLU A 22 -4.75 -28.47 -33.86
N ARG A 23 -4.19 -28.67 -32.65
CA ARG A 23 -2.74 -28.58 -32.39
C ARG A 23 -2.15 -27.20 -32.73
N MET A 24 -2.91 -26.12 -32.50
CA MET A 24 -2.41 -24.77 -32.73
C MET A 24 -1.69 -24.27 -31.48
N TYR A 25 -0.53 -23.65 -31.69
CA TYR A 25 0.29 -23.05 -30.64
C TYR A 25 0.51 -21.56 -30.88
N LEU A 26 0.65 -20.80 -29.80
CA LEU A 26 1.09 -19.41 -29.83
C LEU A 26 2.53 -19.37 -30.34
N CYS A 27 2.75 -18.70 -31.47
CA CYS A 27 4.02 -18.69 -32.16
C CYS A 27 4.42 -17.27 -32.54
N LEU A 28 5.68 -16.91 -32.31
CA LEU A 28 6.29 -15.71 -32.83
C LEU A 28 6.82 -15.98 -34.25
N SER A 29 6.36 -15.17 -35.22
CA SER A 29 6.93 -15.14 -36.56
C SER A 29 7.31 -13.71 -36.89
N GLN A 30 8.62 -13.46 -37.03
CA GLN A 30 9.17 -12.11 -37.11
C GLN A 30 8.73 -11.29 -35.88
N GLU A 31 8.00 -10.19 -36.07
CA GLU A 31 7.47 -9.34 -35.00
C GLU A 31 5.98 -9.59 -34.71
N ARG A 32 5.41 -10.65 -35.29
CA ARG A 32 3.98 -10.94 -35.19
C ARG A 32 3.73 -12.17 -34.35
N ILE A 33 2.73 -12.06 -33.48
CA ILE A 33 2.14 -13.20 -32.77
C ILE A 33 1.12 -13.85 -33.71
N ILE A 34 1.33 -15.12 -34.01
CA ILE A 34 0.49 -15.92 -34.90
C ILE A 34 0.11 -17.25 -34.22
N GLN A 35 -0.85 -17.95 -34.81
CA GLN A 35 -1.12 -19.34 -34.49
C GLN A 35 -0.36 -20.22 -35.47
N PHE A 36 0.34 -21.23 -34.98
CA PHE A 36 1.07 -22.17 -35.83
C PHE A 36 0.72 -23.60 -35.46
N GLN A 37 0.41 -24.42 -36.46
CA GLN A 37 0.02 -25.80 -36.24
C GLN A 37 1.25 -26.68 -35.98
N ALA A 38 1.23 -27.46 -34.90
CA ALA A 38 2.26 -28.42 -34.60
C ALA A 38 2.09 -29.71 -35.42
N THR A 39 3.19 -30.42 -35.62
CA THR A 39 3.20 -31.73 -36.29
C THR A 39 3.27 -32.85 -35.25
N PRO A 40 2.38 -33.86 -35.27
CA PRO A 40 2.47 -35.01 -34.37
C PRO A 40 3.83 -35.71 -34.48
N CYS A 41 4.41 -36.14 -33.35
CA CYS A 41 5.68 -36.88 -33.36
C CYS A 41 5.45 -38.34 -33.79
N PRO A 42 6.06 -38.84 -34.89
CA PRO A 42 5.84 -40.21 -35.35
C PRO A 42 6.34 -41.29 -34.37
N LYS A 43 7.28 -40.93 -33.49
CA LYS A 43 7.95 -41.85 -32.57
C LYS A 43 7.34 -41.89 -31.17
N ASP A 44 6.53 -40.89 -30.82
CA ASP A 44 6.03 -40.72 -29.46
C ASP A 44 4.67 -39.99 -29.49
N PRO A 45 3.56 -40.68 -29.21
CA PRO A 45 2.22 -40.08 -29.26
C PRO A 45 2.02 -38.98 -28.20
N ASN A 46 2.87 -38.89 -27.16
CA ASN A 46 2.78 -37.87 -26.11
C ASN A 46 3.60 -36.62 -26.45
N LYS A 47 4.11 -36.50 -27.68
CA LYS A 47 4.90 -35.37 -28.14
C LYS A 47 4.39 -34.81 -29.46
N GLU A 48 4.50 -33.50 -29.58
CA GLU A 48 4.27 -32.77 -30.82
C GLU A 48 5.53 -31.96 -31.14
N MET A 49 5.86 -31.90 -32.43
CA MET A 49 6.93 -31.08 -32.96
C MET A 49 6.38 -29.67 -33.21
N ILE A 50 6.89 -28.71 -32.46
CA ILE A 50 6.51 -27.29 -32.55
C ILE A 50 7.59 -26.49 -33.28
N ASN A 51 7.23 -25.32 -33.80
CA ASN A 51 8.20 -24.37 -34.36
C ASN A 51 9.04 -23.73 -33.24
N ASP A 52 10.28 -23.34 -33.52
CA ASP A 52 11.14 -22.63 -32.56
C ASP A 52 10.47 -21.35 -32.02
N GLY A 53 9.72 -20.63 -32.86
CA GLY A 53 8.95 -19.45 -32.47
C GLY A 53 7.79 -19.74 -31.51
N ALA A 54 7.41 -21.01 -31.32
CA ALA A 54 6.41 -21.44 -30.33
C ALA A 54 7.04 -21.88 -29.00
N SER A 55 8.38 -21.81 -28.87
CA SER A 55 9.10 -22.08 -27.63
C SER A 55 9.34 -20.77 -26.87
N TRP A 56 8.71 -20.63 -25.71
CA TRP A 56 8.76 -19.43 -24.88
C TRP A 56 9.53 -19.70 -23.60
N THR A 57 10.42 -18.78 -23.22
CA THR A 57 11.04 -18.81 -21.89
C THR A 57 10.17 -18.01 -20.93
N ILE A 58 9.69 -18.63 -19.86
CA ILE A 58 8.88 -17.95 -18.85
C ILE A 58 9.76 -17.45 -17.69
N ILE A 59 9.50 -16.24 -17.23
CA ILE A 59 10.17 -15.65 -16.06
C ILE A 59 9.14 -14.82 -15.28
N SER A 60 9.22 -14.85 -13.95
CA SER A 60 8.48 -13.93 -13.11
C SER A 60 9.13 -12.56 -13.15
N THR A 61 8.31 -11.54 -13.33
CA THR A 61 8.72 -10.14 -13.30
C THR A 61 8.13 -9.46 -12.08
N ASP A 62 8.87 -8.51 -11.52
CA ASP A 62 8.39 -7.61 -10.46
C ASP A 62 8.43 -6.16 -10.94
N LYS A 63 7.64 -5.28 -10.33
CA LYS A 63 7.52 -3.87 -10.70
C LYS A 63 7.53 -2.99 -9.45
N ALA A 64 8.48 -2.06 -9.39
CA ALA A 64 8.45 -0.92 -8.48
C ALA A 64 7.98 0.33 -9.23
N GLU A 65 7.00 1.04 -8.68
CA GLU A 65 6.49 2.30 -9.22
C GLU A 65 6.59 3.40 -8.16
N TYR A 66 7.07 4.58 -8.58
CA TYR A 66 7.31 5.72 -7.70
C TYR A 66 6.64 6.96 -8.28
N THR A 67 5.87 7.67 -7.45
CA THR A 67 5.15 8.89 -7.85
C THR A 67 5.54 10.04 -6.93
N PHE A 68 5.91 11.19 -7.50
CA PHE A 68 6.21 12.41 -6.76
C PHE A 68 5.75 13.66 -7.53
N TYR A 69 5.55 14.76 -6.80
CA TYR A 69 5.19 16.07 -7.34
C TYR A 69 5.91 17.19 -6.59
N GLU A 70 6.41 18.19 -7.32
CA GLU A 70 7.10 19.36 -6.77
C GLU A 70 6.09 20.49 -6.52
N GLY A 71 5.51 20.53 -5.31
CA GLY A 71 4.39 21.43 -5.01
C GLY A 71 4.76 22.91 -4.85
N MET A 72 6.02 23.22 -4.52
CA MET A 72 6.44 24.55 -4.05
C MET A 72 7.56 25.19 -4.91
N GLY A 73 7.76 24.71 -6.15
CA GLY A 73 8.79 25.23 -7.06
C GLY A 73 10.11 24.47 -6.99
N THR A 74 11.23 25.13 -7.34
CA THR A 74 12.55 24.48 -7.46
C THR A 74 13.03 23.86 -6.16
N ILE A 75 13.23 22.55 -6.17
CA ILE A 75 13.82 21.80 -5.07
C ILE A 75 15.36 21.72 -5.21
N HIS A 76 16.06 21.72 -4.07
CA HIS A 76 17.54 21.67 -4.03
C HIS A 76 18.08 20.32 -3.55
N ARG A 77 17.21 19.38 -3.19
CA ARG A 77 17.54 18.04 -2.70
C ARG A 77 16.89 17.01 -3.62
N PRO A 78 17.56 15.88 -3.93
CA PRO A 78 16.97 14.84 -4.78
C PRO A 78 15.65 14.35 -4.19
N VAL A 79 14.69 13.98 -5.03
CA VAL A 79 13.37 13.44 -4.59
C VAL A 79 13.49 12.05 -3.95
N THR A 80 14.63 11.39 -4.10
CA THR A 80 14.95 10.10 -3.50
C THR A 80 15.57 10.24 -2.10
N PRO A 81 15.40 9.24 -1.22
CA PRO A 81 14.65 8.00 -1.44
C PRO A 81 13.14 8.25 -1.40
N VAL A 82 12.39 7.63 -2.32
CA VAL A 82 10.92 7.79 -2.39
C VAL A 82 10.29 6.94 -1.29
N PRO A 83 9.49 7.53 -0.38
CA PRO A 83 8.80 6.77 0.65
C PRO A 83 7.73 5.87 0.04
N ILE A 84 7.67 4.62 0.47
CA ILE A 84 6.63 3.66 0.09
C ILE A 84 5.80 3.35 1.33
N VAL A 85 4.49 3.51 1.26
CA VAL A 85 3.58 3.10 2.33
C VAL A 85 2.92 1.79 1.94
N HIS A 86 3.16 0.74 2.72
CA HIS A 86 2.61 -0.59 2.49
C HIS A 86 1.25 -0.78 3.14
N ASN A 87 1.09 -0.31 4.39
CA ASN A 87 -0.15 -0.46 5.14
C ASN A 87 -0.49 0.78 5.97
N LEU A 88 -1.80 1.00 6.13
CA LEU A 88 -2.41 1.94 7.07
C LEU A 88 -3.11 1.14 8.18
N ASN A 89 -2.79 1.40 9.44
CA ASN A 89 -3.45 0.78 10.59
C ASN A 89 -4.00 1.85 11.53
N VAL A 90 -5.29 1.78 11.84
CA VAL A 90 -5.95 2.75 12.73
C VAL A 90 -5.86 2.24 14.16
N ASN A 91 -5.32 3.07 15.04
CA ASN A 91 -5.25 2.81 16.47
C ASN A 91 -6.12 3.83 17.23
N GLY A 92 -6.99 3.34 18.10
CA GLY A 92 -7.88 4.17 18.92
C GLY A 92 -9.26 4.41 18.30
N GLY A 93 -10.05 5.23 19.00
CA GLY A 93 -11.42 5.63 18.64
C GLY A 93 -12.05 6.43 19.77
N GLY A 94 -12.72 7.55 19.49
CA GLY A 94 -13.05 8.55 20.51
C GLY A 94 -12.44 9.91 20.25
N ASP A 95 -11.99 10.56 21.32
CA ASP A 95 -11.51 11.95 21.30
C ASP A 95 -10.20 12.12 20.51
N VAL A 96 -9.41 11.04 20.35
CA VAL A 96 -8.19 11.03 19.52
C VAL A 96 -8.08 9.68 18.82
N ALA A 97 -8.10 9.69 17.48
CA ALA A 97 -7.72 8.55 16.64
C ALA A 97 -6.31 8.78 16.07
N MET A 98 -5.50 7.73 16.03
CA MET A 98 -4.17 7.77 15.41
C MET A 98 -4.11 6.82 14.23
N LEU A 99 -3.45 7.25 13.16
CA LEU A 99 -3.14 6.42 12.01
C LEU A 99 -1.66 6.03 12.06
N GLU A 100 -1.37 4.74 11.98
CA GLU A 100 -0.02 4.21 11.81
C GLU A 100 0.21 3.85 10.33
N LEU A 101 1.28 4.40 9.76
CA LEU A 101 1.75 4.13 8.41
C LEU A 101 3.01 3.28 8.54
N SER A 102 3.01 2.11 7.91
CA SER A 102 4.18 1.23 7.85
C SER A 102 4.69 1.12 6.43
N GLY A 103 6.01 1.21 6.26
CA GLY A 103 6.59 1.39 4.94
C GLY A 103 8.11 1.32 4.90
N GLU A 104 8.64 1.87 3.82
CA GLU A 104 10.08 1.98 3.52
C GLU A 104 10.44 3.43 3.21
N ASN A 105 11.68 3.83 3.53
CA ASN A 105 12.22 5.17 3.31
C ASN A 105 11.39 6.29 3.96
N LEU A 106 10.69 5.97 5.05
CA LEU A 106 10.03 6.96 5.86
C LEU A 106 11.10 7.73 6.65
N SER A 107 10.89 9.01 6.87
CA SER A 107 11.87 9.83 7.59
C SER A 107 11.21 10.91 8.43
N PRO A 108 11.92 11.45 9.43
CA PRO A 108 11.40 12.54 10.26
C PRO A 108 11.08 13.83 9.50
N SER A 109 11.61 14.01 8.28
CA SER A 109 11.31 15.18 7.43
C SER A 109 10.01 15.05 6.65
N LEU A 110 9.28 13.94 6.80
CA LEU A 110 7.98 13.71 6.15
C LEU A 110 6.84 14.03 7.11
N LYS A 111 5.77 14.60 6.57
CA LYS A 111 4.48 14.83 7.21
C LYS A 111 3.39 14.05 6.51
N VAL A 112 2.45 13.51 7.27
CA VAL A 112 1.26 12.85 6.72
C VAL A 112 0.21 13.91 6.41
N TRP A 113 -0.36 13.84 5.22
CA TRP A 113 -1.44 14.70 4.77
C TRP A 113 -2.66 13.86 4.44
N PHE A 114 -3.82 14.34 4.88
CA PHE A 114 -5.14 13.81 4.53
C PHE A 114 -5.77 14.81 3.57
N GLY A 115 -5.86 14.49 2.28
CA GLY A 115 -6.25 15.47 1.27
C GLY A 115 -5.33 16.70 1.32
N ASP A 116 -5.91 17.84 1.67
CA ASP A 116 -5.25 19.15 1.83
C ASP A 116 -4.96 19.53 3.30
N VAL A 117 -5.18 18.61 4.24
CA VAL A 117 -4.99 18.84 5.68
C VAL A 117 -3.71 18.14 6.15
N GLU A 118 -2.74 18.92 6.63
CA GLU A 118 -1.55 18.40 7.32
C GLU A 118 -1.94 17.81 8.68
N ALA A 119 -1.44 16.61 8.98
CA ALA A 119 -1.62 15.97 10.27
C ALA A 119 -0.38 16.08 11.17
N GLU A 120 -0.61 16.21 12.48
CA GLU A 120 0.46 16.11 13.46
C GLU A 120 1.09 14.72 13.38
N THR A 121 2.37 14.68 12.99
CA THR A 121 3.08 13.46 12.59
C THR A 121 4.27 13.19 13.51
N MET A 122 4.38 11.94 13.97
CA MET A 122 5.42 11.40 14.84
C MET A 122 6.15 10.26 14.11
N TYR A 123 7.47 10.36 13.99
CA TYR A 123 8.29 9.31 13.41
C TYR A 123 8.74 8.30 14.49
N ARG A 124 8.52 6.99 14.29
CA ARG A 124 9.02 5.93 15.18
C ARG A 124 10.14 5.13 14.49
N TYR A 125 11.34 5.18 15.07
CA TYR A 125 12.39 4.21 14.74
C TYR A 125 12.06 2.86 15.39
N VAL A 126 11.75 1.83 14.59
CA VAL A 126 11.60 0.46 15.09
C VAL A 126 12.79 -0.38 14.63
N MET A 127 13.81 -0.52 15.49
CA MET A 127 14.87 -1.51 15.25
C MET A 127 14.28 -2.93 15.39
N LYS A 128 13.89 -3.56 14.28
CA LYS A 128 13.60 -5.00 14.24
C LYS A 128 14.92 -5.77 14.15
N VAL A 129 15.39 -6.30 15.28
CA VAL A 129 16.53 -7.24 15.33
C VAL A 129 16.07 -8.59 14.80
N TYR A 130 16.26 -8.86 13.50
CA TYR A 130 16.10 -10.20 12.96
C TYR A 130 17.34 -11.04 13.32
N ILE A 131 17.25 -11.87 14.36
CA ILE A 131 18.20 -12.96 14.56
C ILE A 131 17.92 -14.00 13.47
N ARG A 132 18.64 -13.93 12.35
CA ARG A 132 18.76 -15.08 11.44
C ARG A 132 19.84 -16.01 11.98
N ILE A 133 19.45 -17.20 12.41
CA ILE A 133 20.38 -18.31 12.65
C ILE A 133 21.06 -18.61 11.31
N PHE A 134 22.34 -18.25 11.19
CA PHE A 134 23.16 -18.54 10.03
C PHE A 134 23.44 -20.05 9.95
N LEU A 135 22.88 -20.73 8.95
CA LEU A 135 23.60 -21.86 8.35
C LEU A 135 24.65 -21.28 7.40
N LYS A 136 25.90 -21.55 7.73
CA LYS A 136 27.13 -21.10 7.06
C LYS A 136 27.01 -21.13 5.53
N PHE A 137 27.22 -19.99 4.87
CA PHE A 137 28.07 -19.90 3.69
C PHE A 137 28.71 -18.51 3.63
N ASN A 138 30.02 -18.48 3.38
CA ASN A 138 30.88 -17.30 3.35
C ASN A 138 30.47 -16.35 2.22
N SER A 139 29.64 -15.37 2.53
CA SER A 139 29.52 -14.12 1.79
C SER A 139 29.15 -13.07 2.82
N VAL A 140 29.85 -11.94 2.79
CA VAL A 140 29.56 -10.79 3.66
C VAL A 140 28.18 -10.27 3.26
N ILE A 141 27.14 -10.82 3.89
CA ILE A 141 25.79 -10.28 3.84
C ILE A 141 25.85 -9.05 4.74
N HIS A 142 25.82 -7.86 4.12
CA HIS A 142 25.43 -6.67 4.86
C HIS A 142 24.07 -6.99 5.49
N PRO A 143 23.92 -6.93 6.81
CA PRO A 143 22.60 -7.11 7.40
C PRO A 143 21.69 -6.08 6.75
N ASN A 144 20.75 -6.53 5.91
CA ASN A 144 19.67 -5.69 5.45
C ASN A 144 18.85 -5.36 6.69
N TYR A 145 19.17 -4.23 7.31
CA TYR A 145 18.30 -3.58 8.27
C TYR A 145 17.05 -3.14 7.52
N SER A 146 16.12 -4.05 7.25
CA SER A 146 14.75 -3.64 6.95
C SER A 146 14.15 -3.15 8.25
N CYS A 147 14.52 -1.92 8.64
CA CYS A 147 13.76 -1.16 9.62
C CYS A 147 12.35 -1.06 9.00
N ALA A 148 11.36 -1.70 9.60
CA ALA A 148 9.99 -1.35 9.28
C ALA A 148 9.82 0.04 9.88
N GLU A 149 10.07 1.06 9.07
CA GLU A 149 9.92 2.44 9.49
C GLU A 149 8.41 2.67 9.65
N SER A 150 8.03 3.17 10.83
CA SER A 150 6.64 3.44 11.17
C SER A 150 6.50 4.93 11.44
N MET A 151 5.48 5.54 10.86
CA MET A 151 5.04 6.89 11.17
C MET A 151 3.67 6.81 11.80
N LEU A 152 3.42 7.60 12.83
CA LEU A 152 2.07 7.82 13.32
C LEU A 152 1.66 9.25 13.08
N CYS A 153 0.38 9.45 12.84
CA CYS A 153 -0.19 10.78 12.85
C CYS A 153 -1.53 10.79 13.57
N VAL A 154 -1.88 11.94 14.12
CA VAL A 154 -3.23 12.19 14.64
C VAL A 154 -4.17 12.29 13.43
N VAL A 155 -5.28 11.55 13.45
CA VAL A 155 -6.30 11.67 12.40
C VAL A 155 -6.99 13.03 12.58
N PRO A 156 -7.00 13.91 11.55
CA PRO A 156 -7.66 15.20 11.66
C PRO A 156 -9.16 15.07 11.92
N ASP A 157 -9.74 16.05 12.60
CA ASP A 157 -11.19 16.11 12.76
C ASP A 157 -11.86 16.38 11.40
N ILE A 158 -13.03 15.77 11.17
CA ILE A 158 -13.74 15.90 9.89
C ILE A 158 -14.13 17.35 9.56
N SER A 159 -14.32 18.20 10.58
CA SER A 159 -14.63 19.62 10.41
C SER A 159 -13.55 20.39 9.64
N GLN A 160 -12.31 19.91 9.64
CA GLN A 160 -11.20 20.56 8.94
C GLN A 160 -11.30 20.45 7.41
N PHE A 161 -12.08 19.48 6.90
CA PHE A 161 -12.27 19.29 5.46
C PHE A 161 -13.44 20.09 4.89
N ARG A 162 -14.45 20.39 5.73
CA ARG A 162 -15.63 21.18 5.36
C ARG A 162 -16.18 21.93 6.57
N GLU A 163 -16.22 23.26 6.47
CA GLU A 163 -16.83 24.11 7.49
C GLU A 163 -18.28 23.67 7.81
N GLY A 164 -18.59 23.51 9.10
CA GLY A 164 -19.91 23.13 9.60
C GLY A 164 -20.16 21.63 9.77
N TRP A 165 -19.21 20.76 9.40
CA TRP A 165 -19.32 19.32 9.67
C TRP A 165 -18.94 19.00 11.12
N GLN A 166 -19.92 18.61 11.94
CA GLN A 166 -19.65 18.11 13.31
C GLN A 166 -19.57 16.58 13.39
N TYR A 167 -20.12 15.89 12.40
CA TYR A 167 -20.12 14.44 12.30
C TYR A 167 -20.27 14.02 10.84
N VAL A 168 -19.73 12.85 10.53
CA VAL A 168 -19.77 12.26 9.21
C VAL A 168 -21.17 11.69 8.96
N ARG A 169 -21.87 12.17 7.93
CA ARG A 169 -23.22 11.64 7.58
C ARG A 169 -23.19 10.44 6.64
N GLN A 170 -22.11 10.34 5.85
CA GLN A 170 -21.86 9.26 4.90
C GLN A 170 -20.35 8.99 4.86
N PRO A 171 -19.92 7.75 4.56
CA PRO A 171 -18.50 7.45 4.43
C PRO A 171 -17.77 8.47 3.54
N THR A 172 -16.76 9.13 4.09
CA THR A 172 -16.00 10.16 3.39
C THR A 172 -14.56 9.69 3.26
N GLN A 173 -14.10 9.53 2.03
CA GLN A 173 -12.74 9.07 1.73
C GLN A 173 -11.84 10.24 1.38
N VAL A 174 -10.65 10.26 1.96
CA VAL A 174 -9.60 11.24 1.68
C VAL A 174 -8.31 10.53 1.30
N GLN A 175 -7.57 11.11 0.36
CA GLN A 175 -6.27 10.59 -0.05
C GLN A 175 -5.25 10.77 1.07
N VAL A 176 -4.39 9.79 1.28
CA VAL A 176 -3.25 9.91 2.20
C VAL A 176 -1.99 10.17 1.37
N SER A 177 -1.27 11.24 1.70
CA SER A 177 -0.01 11.61 1.05
C SER A 177 1.10 11.82 2.07
N LEU A 178 2.35 11.69 1.65
CA LEU A 178 3.51 12.08 2.42
C LEU A 178 4.09 13.35 1.81
N VAL A 179 4.30 14.38 2.61
CA VAL A 179 4.85 15.66 2.16
C VAL A 179 6.16 15.92 2.88
N ARG A 180 7.21 16.22 2.11
CA ARG A 180 8.54 16.54 2.65
C ARG A 180 8.63 18.00 3.05
N ASP A 181 9.57 18.31 3.95
CA ASP A 181 9.86 19.65 4.45
C ASP A 181 10.15 20.71 3.37
N ASP A 182 10.56 20.29 2.17
CA ASP A 182 10.78 21.15 0.99
C ASP A 182 9.61 21.16 -0.02
N GLY A 183 8.46 20.59 0.34
CA GLY A 183 7.23 20.65 -0.46
C GLY A 183 7.08 19.57 -1.53
N VAL A 184 7.96 18.56 -1.57
CA VAL A 184 7.75 17.38 -2.42
C VAL A 184 6.61 16.54 -1.87
N ILE A 185 5.64 16.22 -2.72
CA ILE A 185 4.48 15.40 -2.40
C ILE A 185 4.68 13.99 -2.97
N TYR A 186 4.56 12.98 -2.13
CA TYR A 186 4.57 11.57 -2.50
C TYR A 186 3.18 10.99 -2.31
N ALA A 187 2.53 10.63 -3.42
CA ALA A 187 1.24 9.98 -3.38
C ALA A 187 1.40 8.52 -2.90
N THR A 188 0.66 8.13 -1.86
CA THR A 188 0.72 6.75 -1.35
C THR A 188 -0.17 5.80 -2.14
N GLY A 189 -1.16 6.33 -2.88
CA GLY A 189 -2.22 5.54 -3.50
C GLY A 189 -3.27 5.00 -2.53
N LEU A 190 -3.12 5.28 -1.22
CA LEU A 190 -4.01 4.82 -0.17
C LEU A 190 -4.98 5.92 0.25
N THR A 191 -6.17 5.50 0.70
CA THR A 191 -7.21 6.40 1.21
C THR A 191 -7.56 6.10 2.66
N PHE A 192 -7.82 7.12 3.45
CA PHE A 192 -8.44 7.00 4.76
C PHE A 192 -9.96 7.22 4.65
N THR A 193 -10.75 6.41 5.34
CA THR A 193 -12.23 6.52 5.34
C THR A 193 -12.73 6.98 6.69
N TYR A 194 -13.35 8.16 6.73
CA TYR A 194 -14.16 8.59 7.85
C TYR A 194 -15.51 7.90 7.80
N THR A 195 -15.86 7.14 8.83
CA THR A 195 -17.16 6.46 8.94
C THR A 195 -18.14 7.30 9.78
N PRO A 196 -19.45 7.27 9.47
CA PRO A 196 -20.46 7.88 10.33
C PRO A 196 -20.44 7.30 11.75
N GLU A 197 -20.17 8.14 12.75
CA GLU A 197 -20.56 7.80 14.13
C GLU A 197 -22.07 8.06 14.30
N PRO A 198 -22.78 7.24 15.09
CA PRO A 198 -24.19 7.45 15.40
C PRO A 198 -24.37 8.68 16.30
N GLY A 199 -24.36 9.87 15.68
CA GLY A 199 -24.69 11.15 16.32
C GLY A 199 -23.73 11.60 17.44
N PRO A 200 -23.97 12.77 18.04
CA PRO A 200 -23.19 13.24 19.18
C PRO A 200 -23.29 12.20 20.28
N ARG A 201 -22.15 11.70 20.78
CA ARG A 201 -22.14 10.87 21.99
C ARG A 201 -22.81 11.70 23.09
N PRO A 202 -23.88 11.22 23.75
CA PRO A 202 -24.51 11.96 24.81
C PRO A 202 -23.44 12.30 25.84
N HIS A 203 -23.32 13.60 26.14
CA HIS A 203 -22.41 14.12 27.16
C HIS A 203 -22.57 13.29 28.42
N ASN A 204 -21.51 12.57 28.83
CA ASN A 204 -21.58 11.73 30.01
C ASN A 204 -21.38 12.63 31.23
N PRO A 205 -22.42 12.95 32.02
CA PRO A 205 -22.32 13.87 33.15
C PRO A 205 -21.38 13.32 34.25
N SER A 206 -21.08 12.02 34.19
CA SER A 206 -20.11 11.35 35.07
C SER A 206 -18.69 11.87 34.85
N ILE A 207 -18.32 12.20 33.60
CA ILE A 207 -16.97 12.70 33.27
C ILE A 207 -16.80 14.12 33.83
N ASP A 208 -17.82 14.97 33.73
CA ASP A 208 -17.80 16.32 34.34
C ASP A 208 -17.69 16.27 35.86
N ARG A 209 -18.31 15.28 36.52
CA ARG A 209 -18.19 15.09 37.97
C ARG A 209 -16.81 14.61 38.41
N ILE A 210 -16.09 13.89 37.54
CA ILE A 210 -14.70 13.45 37.80
C ILE A 210 -13.72 14.60 37.55
N LEU A 211 -13.91 15.35 36.46
CA LEU A 211 -13.04 16.48 36.08
C LEU A 211 -13.30 17.75 36.92
N ARG A 212 -14.52 17.92 37.43
CA ARG A 212 -14.94 19.10 38.23
C ARG A 212 -15.86 18.66 39.38
N PRO A 213 -15.29 18.10 40.47
CA PRO A 213 -16.07 17.58 41.61
C PRO A 213 -17.03 18.59 42.27
N ASN A 214 -16.79 19.90 42.08
CA ASN A 214 -17.51 21.00 42.76
C ASN A 214 -18.23 21.99 41.82
N ALA A 215 -18.51 21.63 40.56
CA ALA A 215 -19.27 22.53 39.70
C ALA A 215 -20.76 22.56 40.09
N HIS A 216 -21.25 23.70 40.58
CA HIS A 216 -22.67 23.91 40.86
C HIS A 216 -23.49 23.90 39.55
N PRO A 217 -24.70 23.31 39.55
CA PRO A 217 -25.57 23.33 38.39
C PRO A 217 -25.98 24.78 38.06
N PRO A 218 -26.04 25.16 36.76
CA PRO A 218 -26.48 26.49 36.38
C PRO A 218 -27.95 26.72 36.78
N PRO A 219 -28.33 27.96 37.15
CA PRO A 219 -29.69 28.26 37.57
C PRO A 219 -30.68 28.07 36.41
N GLN A 220 -31.75 27.31 36.68
CA GLN A 220 -32.88 27.18 35.77
C GLN A 220 -33.77 28.42 35.88
N TRP A 221 -33.92 29.15 34.78
CA TRP A 221 -34.88 30.25 34.70
C TRP A 221 -36.25 29.68 34.29
N PRO A 222 -37.35 30.06 34.96
CA PRO A 222 -38.69 29.62 34.57
C PRO A 222 -39.05 30.19 33.19
N ILE A 223 -39.53 29.33 32.31
CA ILE A 223 -40.11 29.71 31.02
C ILE A 223 -41.46 30.37 31.34
N ILE A 224 -41.60 31.64 30.94
CA ILE A 224 -42.88 32.36 30.91
C ILE A 224 -43.56 32.08 29.57
#